data_AF-A0A183CVQ0-F1
#
_entry.id   AF-A0A183CVQ0-F1
#
_cell.length_a   1.000
_cell.length_b   1.000
_cell.length_c   1.000
_cell.angle_alpha   90.00
_cell.angle_beta   90.00
_cell.angle_gamma   90.00
#
_symmetry.space_group_name_H-M   'P 1'
#
loop_
_entity.id
_entity.type
_entity.pdbx_description
1 polymer ?
#
loop_
_entity_poly.entity_id
_entity_poly.type
_entity_poly.pdbx_seq_one_letter_code
_entity_poly.pdbx_strand_id
1 'polypeptide(L)'
;MVRIFKKLNGSFNAEVKRLWRKERPNPTPKPIPFGVKLFKSSLSATFSRQSAEFIAKSQKGQAIYEYVRDARTGNCPDESFWVTVTGNQGIIDMPGGFNGTKFLKMTKKAQHKRKLRTGIDAEKSDYYISRYQLWRNHWRENCTGRLVSDSCAFGVRDIVWLLKKPHLVAHKFHFKTQPAAYFCIYKKVRERALDNNWTFDDKMYGDLPGPRMTRGQSVQEWFDKNAS
;
A
#
# COMPACT_ATOMS: atom_id res chain seq x y z
N MET A 1 14.95 2.58 7.52
CA MET A 1 13.58 3.12 7.69
C MET A 1 13.57 4.62 7.97
N VAL A 2 14.29 5.13 8.98
CA VAL A 2 14.30 6.59 9.31
C VAL A 2 14.58 7.49 8.10
N ARG A 3 15.62 7.16 7.30
CA ARG A 3 15.94 7.87 6.05
C ARG A 3 14.74 7.91 5.07
N ILE A 4 14.08 6.76 4.87
CA ILE A 4 12.86 6.65 4.06
C ILE A 4 11.75 7.56 4.60
N PHE A 5 11.48 7.53 5.91
CA PHE A 5 10.42 8.36 6.51
C PHE A 5 10.68 9.86 6.38
N LYS A 6 11.94 10.29 6.48
CA LYS A 6 12.34 11.67 6.16
C LYS A 6 11.99 12.02 4.70
N LYS A 7 12.23 11.10 3.76
CA LYS A 7 11.88 11.29 2.34
C LYS A 7 10.39 11.25 2.07
N LEU A 8 9.60 10.48 2.82
CA LEU A 8 8.14 10.49 2.72
C LEU A 8 7.53 11.80 3.21
N ASN A 9 8.24 12.57 4.03
CA ASN A 9 7.90 13.94 4.43
C ASN A 9 6.42 14.11 4.87
N GLY A 10 5.94 13.21 5.72
CA GLY A 10 4.57 13.25 6.25
C GLY A 10 3.46 12.82 5.29
N SER A 11 3.80 12.40 4.06
CA SER A 11 2.82 11.88 3.10
C SER A 11 2.17 10.57 3.55
N PHE A 12 0.98 10.30 2.99
CA PHE A 12 0.26 9.06 3.20
C PHE A 12 0.59 8.05 2.08
N ASN A 13 1.11 6.89 2.44
CA ASN A 13 1.40 5.79 1.52
C ASN A 13 0.45 4.62 1.75
N ALA A 14 -0.50 4.44 0.84
CA ALA A 14 -1.40 3.29 0.81
C ALA A 14 -1.69 2.91 -0.64
N GLU A 15 -1.93 1.63 -0.87
CA GLU A 15 -2.40 1.15 -2.17
C GLU A 15 -3.80 1.68 -2.44
N VAL A 16 -4.06 2.19 -3.65
CA VAL A 16 -5.34 2.78 -4.06
C VAL A 16 -5.95 1.94 -5.18
N LYS A 17 -7.06 1.26 -4.85
CA LYS A 17 -7.80 0.38 -5.77
C LYS A 17 -9.28 0.72 -5.79
N ARG A 18 -9.96 0.26 -6.84
CA ARG A 18 -11.42 0.27 -6.89
C ARG A 18 -11.94 -0.71 -5.83
N LEU A 19 -12.84 -0.25 -4.97
CA LEU A 19 -13.55 -1.16 -4.08
C LEU A 19 -14.52 -2.01 -4.89
N TRP A 20 -14.34 -3.33 -4.81
CA TRP A 20 -15.28 -4.29 -5.36
C TRP A 20 -16.39 -4.48 -4.32
N ARG A 21 -17.56 -3.90 -4.55
CA ARG A 21 -18.74 -4.33 -3.82
C ARG A 21 -19.12 -5.69 -4.37
N LYS A 22 -19.04 -6.74 -3.54
CA LYS A 22 -19.88 -7.91 -3.81
C LYS A 22 -21.30 -7.38 -3.81
N GLU A 23 -22.04 -7.62 -4.88
CA GLU A 23 -23.49 -7.45 -4.91
C GLU A 23 -24.10 -8.46 -3.92
N ARG A 24 -23.92 -8.21 -2.63
CA ARG A 24 -24.79 -8.78 -1.62
C ARG A 24 -25.93 -7.79 -1.53
N PRO A 25 -27.13 -8.11 -2.06
CA PRO A 25 -28.27 -7.24 -1.94
C PRO A 25 -28.58 -7.14 -0.45
N ASN A 26 -28.11 -6.05 0.17
CA ASN A 26 -28.56 -5.68 1.49
C ASN A 26 -29.91 -4.99 1.27
N PRO A 27 -31.03 -5.54 1.76
CA PRO A 27 -32.36 -5.01 1.46
C PRO A 27 -32.58 -3.58 1.97
N THR A 28 -31.73 -3.10 2.90
CA THR A 28 -31.69 -1.71 3.36
C THR A 28 -30.23 -1.23 3.50
N PRO A 29 -29.61 -0.76 2.40
CA PRO A 29 -28.21 -0.30 2.47
C PRO A 29 -28.13 0.98 3.30
N LYS A 30 -27.37 0.94 4.40
CA LYS A 30 -27.02 2.15 5.16
C LYS A 30 -26.37 3.17 4.21
N PRO A 31 -26.79 4.45 4.24
CA PRO A 31 -26.19 5.47 3.39
C PRO A 31 -24.71 5.65 3.74
N ILE A 32 -23.89 5.93 2.72
CA ILE A 32 -22.47 6.21 2.93
C ILE A 32 -22.34 7.57 3.63
N PRO A 33 -21.63 7.66 4.78
CA PRO A 33 -21.48 8.91 5.52
C PRO A 33 -20.89 10.03 4.65
N PHE A 34 -21.49 11.22 4.73
CA PHE A 34 -21.03 12.44 4.06
C PHE A 34 -20.85 12.33 2.53
N GLY A 35 -21.45 11.32 1.89
CA GLY A 35 -21.28 11.09 0.45
C GLY A 35 -19.86 10.74 0.03
N VAL A 36 -19.01 10.24 0.94
CA VAL A 36 -17.63 9.88 0.59
C VAL A 36 -17.60 8.73 -0.43
N LYS A 37 -16.57 8.73 -1.27
CA LYS A 37 -16.30 7.60 -2.14
C LYS A 37 -15.50 6.54 -1.39
N LEU A 38 -15.94 5.29 -1.50
CA LEU A 38 -15.21 4.17 -0.92
C LEU A 38 -14.08 3.71 -1.85
N PHE A 39 -12.94 3.38 -1.26
CA PHE A 39 -11.78 2.84 -1.96
C PHE A 39 -11.37 1.50 -1.35
N LYS A 40 -10.71 0.67 -2.15
CA LYS A 40 -9.95 -0.47 -1.64
C LYS A 40 -8.50 -0.04 -1.42
N SER A 41 -7.90 -0.53 -0.35
CA SER A 41 -6.47 -0.44 -0.08
C SER A 41 -5.90 -1.81 0.29
N SER A 42 -4.58 -1.85 0.41
CA SER A 42 -3.93 -2.94 1.14
C SER A 42 -4.28 -2.83 2.63
N LEU A 43 -4.10 -3.93 3.36
CA LEU A 43 -4.32 -4.03 4.80
C LEU A 43 -3.37 -3.12 5.61
N SER A 44 -2.28 -2.67 4.99
CA SER A 44 -1.27 -1.81 5.63
C SER A 44 -1.16 -0.46 4.92
N ALA A 45 -0.86 0.57 5.70
CA ALA A 45 -0.57 1.92 5.24
C ALA A 45 0.55 2.52 6.09
N THR A 46 1.30 3.47 5.52
CA THR A 46 2.33 4.24 6.23
C THR A 46 1.94 5.71 6.15
N PHE A 47 1.83 6.37 7.28
CA PHE A 47 1.38 7.76 7.35
C PHE A 47 1.96 8.47 8.59
N SER A 48 1.84 9.80 8.62
CA SER A 48 2.40 10.63 9.67
C SER A 48 1.64 10.52 10.99
N ARG A 49 2.28 10.91 12.09
CA ARG A 49 1.60 11.08 13.39
C ARG A 49 0.44 12.06 13.29
N GLN A 50 0.60 13.15 12.54
CA GLN A 50 -0.44 14.16 12.34
C GLN A 50 -1.68 13.56 11.65
N SER A 51 -1.48 12.70 10.65
CA SER A 51 -2.55 11.95 9.99
C SER A 51 -3.22 10.98 10.97
N ALA A 52 -2.45 10.30 11.81
CA ALA A 52 -2.99 9.38 12.83
C ALA A 52 -3.87 10.10 13.86
N GLU A 53 -3.39 11.24 14.37
CA GLU A 53 -4.12 12.07 15.33
C GLU A 53 -5.40 12.63 14.74
N PHE A 54 -5.37 13.07 13.48
CA PHE A 54 -6.58 13.48 12.77
C PHE A 54 -7.57 12.32 12.68
N ILE A 55 -7.14 11.15 12.22
CA ILE A 55 -8.02 9.97 12.08
C ILE A 55 -8.66 9.60 13.42
N ALA A 56 -7.89 9.60 14.50
CA ALA A 56 -8.36 9.21 15.83
C ALA A 56 -9.36 10.20 16.45
N LYS A 57 -9.25 11.50 16.14
CA LYS A 57 -10.08 12.56 16.74
C LYS A 57 -11.22 13.04 15.83
N SER A 58 -11.20 12.69 14.55
CA SER A 58 -12.16 13.17 13.56
C SER A 58 -13.49 12.44 13.68
N GLN A 59 -14.58 13.19 13.88
CA GLN A 59 -15.95 12.66 13.80
C GLN A 59 -16.22 12.03 12.42
N LYS A 60 -15.69 12.63 11.34
CA LYS A 60 -15.81 12.08 9.98
C LYS A 60 -15.05 10.76 9.85
N GLY A 61 -13.85 10.68 10.42
CA GLY A 61 -13.06 9.45 10.49
C GLY A 61 -13.79 8.34 11.25
N GLN A 62 -14.36 8.66 12.41
CA GLN A 62 -15.13 7.72 13.22
C GLN A 62 -16.38 7.21 12.50
N ALA A 63 -17.18 8.09 11.91
CA ALA A 63 -18.38 7.69 11.18
C ALA A 63 -18.06 6.81 9.95
N ILE A 64 -16.94 7.07 9.26
CA ILE A 64 -16.46 6.17 8.20
C ILE A 64 -16.02 4.83 8.75
N TYR A 65 -15.26 4.81 9.85
CA TYR A 65 -14.86 3.56 10.51
C TYR A 65 -16.07 2.71 10.89
N GLU A 66 -17.08 3.34 11.51
CA GLU A 66 -18.35 2.70 11.87
C GLU A 66 -19.11 2.17 10.65
N TYR A 67 -19.03 2.86 9.51
CA TYR A 67 -19.63 2.39 8.28
C TYR A 67 -18.90 1.18 7.70
N VAL A 68 -17.57 1.24 7.56
CA VAL A 68 -16.81 0.15 6.92
C VAL A 68 -16.71 -1.09 7.79
N ARG A 69 -16.79 -0.96 9.12
CA ARG A 69 -16.80 -2.10 10.06
C ARG A 69 -18.14 -2.83 10.11
N ASP A 70 -19.22 -2.22 9.62
CA ASP A 70 -20.54 -2.83 9.62
C ASP A 70 -20.56 -4.02 8.66
N ALA A 71 -20.67 -5.23 9.21
CA ALA A 71 -20.63 -6.48 8.45
C ALA A 71 -21.69 -6.55 7.34
N ARG A 72 -22.80 -5.81 7.48
CA ARG A 72 -23.88 -5.74 6.49
C ARG A 72 -23.46 -5.00 5.21
N THR A 73 -22.38 -4.23 5.26
CA THR A 73 -21.84 -3.53 4.09
C THR A 73 -21.00 -4.44 3.19
N GLY A 74 -20.62 -5.63 3.68
CA GLY A 74 -19.77 -6.57 2.94
C GLY A 74 -18.35 -6.07 2.68
N ASN A 75 -17.91 -5.02 3.40
CA ASN A 75 -16.57 -4.46 3.30
C ASN A 75 -15.57 -5.23 4.17
N CYS A 76 -14.31 -5.26 3.75
CA CYS A 76 -13.19 -5.60 4.63
C CYS A 76 -12.67 -4.28 5.24
N PRO A 77 -12.86 -4.01 6.54
CA PRO A 77 -12.62 -2.68 7.12
C PRO A 77 -11.16 -2.24 6.97
N ASP A 78 -10.24 -3.16 7.23
CA ASP A 78 -8.79 -2.99 7.10
C ASP A 78 -8.30 -2.75 5.66
N GLU A 79 -9.10 -3.13 4.65
CA GLU A 79 -8.84 -2.89 3.23
C GLU A 79 -9.75 -1.83 2.62
N SER A 80 -10.62 -1.17 3.39
CA SER A 80 -11.53 -0.15 2.87
C SER A 80 -11.50 1.15 3.66
N PHE A 81 -10.89 1.16 4.85
CA PHE A 81 -10.81 2.34 5.70
C PHE A 81 -9.77 3.35 5.21
N TRP A 82 -8.50 2.92 5.07
CA TRP A 82 -7.36 3.84 4.95
C TRP A 82 -7.53 4.87 3.83
N VAL A 83 -7.71 4.41 2.60
CA VAL A 83 -7.85 5.28 1.42
C VAL A 83 -9.22 5.95 1.36
N THR A 84 -10.25 5.40 1.99
CA THR A 84 -11.53 6.10 2.10
C THR A 84 -11.39 7.36 2.96
N VAL A 85 -10.64 7.31 4.06
CA VAL A 85 -10.43 8.51 4.87
C VAL A 85 -9.45 9.48 4.18
N THR A 86 -8.31 9.00 3.67
CA THR A 86 -7.30 9.88 3.08
C THR A 86 -7.58 10.33 1.64
N GLY A 87 -8.46 9.64 0.92
CA GLY A 87 -8.68 9.81 -0.53
C GLY A 87 -9.86 10.70 -0.92
N ASN A 88 -10.63 11.19 0.05
CA ASN A 88 -11.81 12.05 -0.15
C ASN A 88 -11.50 13.53 0.14
N GLN A 89 -10.41 14.03 -0.43
CA GLN A 89 -10.05 15.46 -0.35
C GLN A 89 -11.20 16.36 -0.80
N GLY A 90 -11.43 17.45 -0.06
CA GLY A 90 -12.58 18.35 -0.20
C GLY A 90 -13.80 17.95 0.64
N ILE A 91 -13.90 16.68 1.07
CA ILE A 91 -14.87 16.24 2.08
C ILE A 91 -14.15 15.99 3.41
N ILE A 92 -12.97 15.38 3.36
CA ILE A 92 -12.10 15.10 4.50
C ILE A 92 -10.71 15.63 4.18
N ASP A 93 -10.45 16.85 4.63
CA ASP A 93 -9.15 17.49 4.49
C ASP A 93 -8.28 17.13 5.70
N MET A 94 -7.62 15.97 5.58
CA MET A 94 -6.67 15.47 6.57
C MET A 94 -5.22 15.69 6.15
N PRO A 95 -4.28 15.79 7.10
CA PRO A 95 -2.85 15.81 6.79
C PRO A 95 -2.43 14.60 5.95
N GLY A 96 -1.77 14.83 4.82
CA GLY A 96 -1.40 13.79 3.85
C GLY A 96 -2.55 13.30 2.96
N GLY A 97 -3.73 13.93 3.04
CA GLY A 97 -4.88 13.67 2.19
C GLY A 97 -4.61 13.98 0.71
N PHE A 98 -5.31 13.28 -0.18
CA PHE A 98 -5.20 13.47 -1.62
C PHE A 98 -6.50 13.10 -2.33
N ASN A 99 -6.66 13.54 -3.58
CA ASN A 99 -7.79 13.14 -4.41
C ASN A 99 -7.62 11.69 -4.91
N GLY A 100 -8.18 10.75 -4.16
CA GLY A 100 -8.13 9.32 -4.45
C GLY A 100 -8.80 8.94 -5.77
N THR A 101 -9.81 9.69 -6.22
CA THR A 101 -10.45 9.44 -7.53
C THR A 101 -9.50 9.76 -8.67
N LYS A 102 -8.82 10.91 -8.61
CA LYS A 102 -7.79 11.28 -9.60
C LYS A 102 -6.63 10.30 -9.56
N PHE A 103 -6.17 9.95 -8.36
CA PHE A 103 -5.10 8.96 -8.16
C PHE A 103 -5.44 7.60 -8.80
N LEU A 104 -6.65 7.09 -8.55
CA LEU A 104 -7.12 5.82 -9.13
C LEU A 104 -7.23 5.87 -10.66
N LYS A 105 -7.61 7.01 -11.25
CA LYS A 105 -7.61 7.18 -12.71
C LYS A 105 -6.18 7.10 -13.27
N MET A 106 -5.22 7.76 -12.61
CA MET A 106 -3.81 7.73 -13.03
C MET A 106 -3.21 6.33 -12.93
N THR A 107 -3.45 5.61 -11.82
CA THR A 107 -2.94 4.24 -11.64
C THR A 107 -3.50 3.30 -12.71
N LYS A 108 -4.80 3.36 -13.00
CA LYS A 108 -5.42 2.54 -14.04
C LYS A 108 -4.88 2.84 -15.44
N LYS A 109 -4.69 4.11 -15.77
CA LYS A 109 -4.10 4.53 -17.06
C LYS A 109 -2.68 3.98 -17.21
N ALA A 110 -1.86 4.11 -16.18
CA ALA A 110 -0.50 3.57 -16.16
C ALA A 110 -0.46 2.04 -16.29
N GLN A 111 -1.33 1.34 -15.56
CA GLN A 111 -1.46 -0.11 -15.63
C GLN A 111 -1.90 -0.57 -17.04
N HIS A 112 -2.89 0.10 -17.63
CA HIS A 112 -3.36 -0.20 -18.98
C HIS A 112 -2.26 -0.02 -20.03
N LYS A 113 -1.52 1.10 -20.00
CA LYS A 113 -0.39 1.35 -20.90
C LYS A 113 0.68 0.26 -20.77
N ARG A 114 1.01 -0.14 -19.55
CA ARG A 114 1.98 -1.21 -19.30
C ARG A 114 1.48 -2.57 -19.79
N LYS A 115 0.20 -2.88 -19.63
CA LYS A 115 -0.41 -4.12 -20.14
C LYS A 115 -0.30 -4.18 -21.66
N LEU A 116 -0.62 -3.09 -22.36
CA LEU A 116 -0.47 -2.99 -23.82
C LEU A 116 0.98 -3.25 -24.27
N ARG A 117 1.97 -2.74 -23.52
CA ARG A 117 3.39 -2.92 -23.87
C ARG A 117 3.93 -4.31 -23.55
N THR A 118 3.58 -4.87 -22.40
CA THR A 118 4.23 -6.08 -21.87
C THR A 118 3.41 -7.35 -22.06
N GLY A 119 2.13 -7.23 -22.43
CA GLY A 119 1.16 -8.33 -22.44
C GLY A 119 0.77 -8.83 -21.04
N ILE A 120 1.38 -8.30 -19.97
CA ILE A 120 1.20 -8.80 -18.61
C ILE A 120 0.12 -8.00 -17.88
N ASP A 121 -0.94 -8.69 -17.48
CA ASP A 121 -1.95 -8.16 -16.57
C ASP A 121 -1.49 -8.31 -15.11
N ALA A 122 -0.58 -7.42 -14.69
CA ALA A 122 -0.13 -7.35 -13.30
C ALA A 122 -0.69 -6.09 -12.63
N GLU A 123 -1.47 -6.28 -11.57
CA GLU A 123 -1.91 -5.19 -10.69
C GLU A 123 -0.75 -4.79 -9.75
N LYS A 124 0.31 -4.20 -10.32
CA LYS A 124 1.49 -3.74 -9.58
C LYS A 124 1.27 -2.32 -9.09
N SER A 125 1.46 -2.11 -7.79
CA SER A 125 1.40 -0.80 -7.15
C SER A 125 2.83 -0.34 -6.82
N ASP A 126 3.56 0.10 -7.85
CA ASP A 126 4.98 0.50 -7.73
C ASP A 126 5.22 1.66 -6.76
N TYR A 127 4.17 2.42 -6.46
CA TYR A 127 4.19 3.52 -5.49
C TYR A 127 3.96 3.07 -4.04
N TYR A 128 3.43 1.86 -3.81
CA TYR A 128 3.07 1.36 -2.49
C TYR A 128 4.25 0.61 -1.87
N ILE A 129 4.73 1.09 -0.72
CA ILE A 129 5.93 0.54 -0.07
C ILE A 129 5.66 0.02 1.34
N SER A 130 4.45 0.19 1.88
CA SER A 130 4.19 -0.13 3.29
C SER A 130 4.42 -1.60 3.61
N ARG A 131 4.05 -2.51 2.70
CA ARG A 131 4.22 -3.95 2.88
C ARG A 131 4.37 -4.66 1.55
N TYR A 132 5.42 -5.46 1.41
CA TYR A 132 5.55 -6.39 0.30
C TYR A 132 4.78 -7.69 0.59
N GLN A 133 3.99 -8.15 -0.37
CA GLN A 133 3.29 -9.44 -0.30
C GLN A 133 3.28 -10.06 -1.69
N LEU A 134 3.69 -11.33 -1.76
CA LEU A 134 3.66 -12.10 -2.99
C LEU A 134 2.41 -12.99 -2.99
N TRP A 135 1.50 -12.76 -3.93
CA TRP A 135 0.29 -13.58 -4.12
C TRP A 135 0.55 -14.74 -5.08
N ARG A 136 -0.24 -15.82 -4.98
CA ARG A 136 -0.15 -17.02 -5.83
C ARG A 136 -0.06 -16.70 -7.32
N ASN A 137 -0.82 -15.71 -7.79
CA ASN A 137 -0.95 -15.38 -9.20
C ASN A 137 0.09 -14.35 -9.68
N HIS A 138 1.23 -14.24 -8.98
CA HIS A 138 2.27 -13.30 -9.37
C HIS A 138 3.22 -13.97 -10.38
N TRP A 139 3.20 -13.50 -11.62
CA TRP A 139 3.83 -14.19 -12.76
C TRP A 139 5.36 -14.07 -12.83
N ARG A 140 5.97 -13.13 -12.08
CA ARG A 140 7.42 -12.83 -12.18
C ARG A 140 8.26 -13.41 -11.05
N GLU A 141 7.64 -13.83 -9.96
CA GLU A 141 8.34 -14.33 -8.79
C GLU A 141 7.64 -15.57 -8.27
N ASN A 142 8.35 -16.68 -8.29
CA ASN A 142 7.86 -17.93 -7.73
C ASN A 142 8.15 -17.95 -6.23
N CYS A 143 7.12 -18.28 -5.45
CA CYS A 143 7.28 -18.54 -4.03
C CYS A 143 8.07 -19.83 -3.84
N THR A 144 9.30 -19.75 -3.32
CA THR A 144 10.11 -20.94 -3.03
C THR A 144 9.87 -21.52 -1.64
N GLY A 145 9.17 -20.77 -0.78
CA GLY A 145 8.63 -21.27 0.48
C GLY A 145 7.32 -22.04 0.28
N ARG A 146 6.24 -21.57 0.92
CA ARG A 146 4.92 -22.22 0.86
C ARG A 146 3.81 -21.21 0.66
N LEU A 147 2.87 -21.49 -0.23
CA LEU A 147 1.64 -20.70 -0.34
C LEU A 147 0.72 -21.00 0.86
N VAL A 148 0.31 -19.95 1.56
CA VAL A 148 -0.63 -20.03 2.69
C VAL A 148 -1.62 -18.87 2.58
N SER A 149 -2.92 -19.16 2.55
CA SER A 149 -3.97 -18.14 2.33
C SER A 149 -3.67 -17.29 1.08
N ASP A 150 -3.35 -17.98 -0.02
CA ASP A 150 -3.04 -17.44 -1.34
C ASP A 150 -1.86 -16.46 -1.44
N SER A 151 -1.06 -16.31 -0.38
CA SER A 151 0.18 -15.55 -0.42
C SER A 151 1.37 -16.35 0.10
N CYS A 152 2.56 -15.98 -0.35
CA CYS A 152 3.80 -16.66 -0.04
C CYS A 152 4.18 -16.46 1.43
N ALA A 153 4.32 -17.58 2.15
CA ALA A 153 5.19 -17.67 3.31
C ALA A 153 6.60 -17.92 2.80
N PHE A 154 7.45 -16.90 2.87
CA PHE A 154 8.76 -16.88 2.23
C PHE A 154 9.70 -17.96 2.75
N GLY A 155 10.42 -18.58 1.82
CA GLY A 155 11.49 -19.53 2.08
C GLY A 155 12.87 -18.89 2.02
N VAL A 156 13.91 -19.68 2.28
CA VAL A 156 15.32 -19.23 2.31
C VAL A 156 15.76 -18.69 0.95
N ARG A 157 15.35 -19.35 -0.15
CA ARG A 157 15.67 -18.91 -1.52
C ARG A 157 14.98 -17.60 -1.90
N ASP A 158 13.89 -17.25 -1.22
CA ASP A 158 13.19 -15.98 -1.47
C ASP A 158 13.95 -14.77 -0.92
N ILE A 159 14.81 -14.97 0.10
CA ILE A 159 15.49 -13.88 0.82
C ILE A 159 16.37 -13.03 -0.12
N VAL A 160 17.04 -13.67 -1.09
CA VAL A 160 17.98 -13.01 -2.01
C VAL A 160 17.30 -11.88 -2.79
N TRP A 161 16.10 -12.12 -3.31
CA TRP A 161 15.35 -11.12 -4.06
C TRP A 161 14.49 -10.26 -3.15
N LEU A 162 14.01 -10.79 -2.01
CA LEU A 162 13.21 -10.05 -1.05
C LEU A 162 14.00 -8.87 -0.44
N LEU A 163 15.30 -9.06 -0.19
CA LEU A 163 16.22 -8.02 0.28
C LEU A 163 16.41 -6.85 -0.71
N LYS A 164 15.99 -7.01 -1.96
CA LYS A 164 16.03 -5.98 -3.02
C LYS A 164 14.72 -5.22 -3.15
N LYS A 165 13.64 -5.65 -2.47
CA LYS A 165 12.34 -4.98 -2.56
C LYS A 165 12.38 -3.64 -1.83
N PRO A 166 11.75 -2.59 -2.37
CA PRO A 166 11.77 -1.24 -1.77
C PRO A 166 10.79 -1.09 -0.59
N HIS A 167 10.23 -2.18 -0.08
CA HIS A 167 9.15 -2.12 0.89
C HIS A 167 9.71 -2.08 2.31
N LEU A 168 8.94 -1.51 3.24
CA LEU A 168 9.35 -1.36 4.64
C LEU A 168 9.37 -2.69 5.38
N VAL A 169 8.35 -3.52 5.12
CA VAL A 169 8.21 -4.85 5.72
C VAL A 169 7.77 -5.86 4.66
N ALA A 170 8.03 -7.14 4.92
CA ALA A 170 7.62 -8.25 4.07
C ALA A 170 6.62 -9.13 4.80
N HIS A 171 5.58 -9.55 4.09
CA HIS A 171 4.57 -10.48 4.57
C HIS A 171 4.54 -11.71 3.63
N LYS A 172 4.83 -12.93 4.10
CA LYS A 172 4.97 -13.37 5.51
C LYS A 172 6.07 -14.40 5.74
N PHE A 173 6.42 -14.59 7.00
CA PHE A 173 7.34 -15.63 7.48
C PHE A 173 6.65 -16.51 8.50
N HIS A 174 6.70 -17.82 8.32
CA HIS A 174 6.16 -18.79 9.26
C HIS A 174 7.29 -19.70 9.73
N PHE A 175 7.44 -19.88 11.05
CA PHE A 175 8.38 -20.86 11.60
C PHE A 175 8.04 -22.30 11.17
N LYS A 176 6.79 -22.61 10.86
CA LYS A 176 6.43 -23.94 10.31
C LYS A 176 6.77 -24.14 8.83
N THR A 177 7.13 -23.09 8.10
CA THR A 177 7.52 -23.20 6.69
C THR A 177 9.02 -23.42 6.59
N GLN A 178 9.82 -22.40 6.91
CA GLN A 178 11.28 -22.46 6.93
C GLN A 178 11.81 -21.40 7.91
N PRO A 179 12.04 -21.72 9.19
CA PRO A 179 12.56 -20.77 10.20
C PRO A 179 13.81 -20.02 9.74
N ALA A 180 14.70 -20.73 9.05
CA ALA A 180 15.94 -20.17 8.52
C ALA A 180 15.70 -18.93 7.63
N ALA A 181 14.58 -18.83 6.92
CA ALA A 181 14.26 -17.66 6.11
C ALA A 181 14.17 -16.38 6.96
N TYR A 182 13.48 -16.46 8.11
CA TYR A 182 13.37 -15.36 9.07
C TYR A 182 14.74 -15.01 9.68
N PHE A 183 15.51 -16.00 10.09
CA PHE A 183 16.84 -15.76 10.67
C PHE A 183 17.84 -15.20 9.66
N CYS A 184 17.80 -15.63 8.39
CA CYS A 184 18.64 -15.09 7.33
C CYS A 184 18.35 -13.62 7.07
N ILE A 185 17.07 -13.23 6.94
CA ILE A 185 16.72 -11.82 6.72
C ILE A 185 17.03 -10.98 7.96
N TYR A 186 16.80 -11.50 9.17
CA TYR A 186 17.15 -10.83 10.41
C TYR A 186 18.65 -10.57 10.52
N LYS A 187 19.48 -11.59 10.27
CA LYS A 187 20.94 -11.46 10.23
C LYS A 187 21.37 -10.38 9.23
N LYS A 188 20.83 -10.40 8.01
CA LYS A 188 21.17 -9.41 6.96
C LYS A 188 20.75 -7.98 7.33
N VAL A 189 19.59 -7.82 7.98
CA VAL A 189 19.16 -6.51 8.50
C VAL A 189 20.08 -6.03 9.64
N ARG A 190 20.50 -6.94 10.53
CA ARG A 190 21.40 -6.63 11.64
C ARG A 190 22.80 -6.25 11.15
N GLU A 191 23.35 -6.99 10.19
CA GLU A 191 24.62 -6.67 9.51
C GLU A 191 24.59 -5.24 8.94
N ARG A 192 23.56 -4.89 8.16
CA ARG A 192 23.38 -3.54 7.60
C ARG A 192 23.25 -2.45 8.67
N ALA A 193 22.68 -2.77 9.83
CA ALA A 193 22.49 -1.82 10.92
C ALA A 193 23.78 -1.58 11.73
N LEU A 194 24.72 -2.53 11.70
CA LEU A 194 26.02 -2.45 12.39
C LEU A 194 27.16 -1.99 11.46
N ASP A 195 26.97 -2.07 10.15
CA ASP A 195 27.93 -1.61 9.16
C ASP A 195 27.92 -0.08 9.03
N ASN A 196 28.96 0.57 9.56
CA ASN A 196 29.15 2.02 9.49
C ASN A 196 29.41 2.53 8.06
N ASN A 197 29.85 1.66 7.15
CA ASN A 197 30.12 2.00 5.75
C ASN A 197 28.94 1.71 4.84
N TRP A 198 27.81 1.24 5.39
CA TRP A 198 26.66 0.87 4.58
C TRP A 198 26.01 2.10 3.92
N THR A 199 26.01 2.10 2.59
CA THR A 199 25.36 3.13 1.79
C THR A 199 23.93 2.71 1.43
N PHE A 200 23.03 3.70 1.41
CA PHE A 200 21.62 3.50 1.09
C PHE A 200 21.12 4.69 0.29
N ASP A 201 20.75 4.45 -0.96
CA ASP A 201 20.09 5.45 -1.79
C ASP A 201 18.60 5.55 -1.43
N ASP A 202 18.24 6.66 -0.80
CA ASP A 202 16.87 6.94 -0.40
C ASP A 202 16.15 7.90 -1.37
N LYS A 203 16.79 8.34 -2.46
CA LYS A 203 16.25 9.35 -3.39
C LYS A 203 14.92 8.90 -4.00
N MET A 204 14.81 7.64 -4.39
CA MET A 204 13.59 7.09 -4.98
C MET A 204 12.35 7.25 -4.09
N TYR A 205 12.52 7.23 -2.76
CA TYR A 205 11.41 7.36 -1.82
C TYR A 205 10.87 8.79 -1.78
N GLY A 206 11.71 9.79 -2.02
CA GLY A 206 11.31 11.20 -2.10
C GLY A 206 10.59 11.54 -3.41
N ASP A 207 10.78 10.72 -4.45
CA ASP A 207 10.11 10.86 -5.74
C ASP A 207 8.79 10.09 -5.82
N LEU A 208 8.41 9.33 -4.79
CA LEU A 208 7.10 8.67 -4.75
C LEU A 208 5.94 9.69 -4.85
N PRO A 209 4.76 9.28 -5.35
CA PRO A 209 3.59 10.14 -5.47
C PRO A 209 3.25 10.94 -4.20
N GLY A 210 3.28 10.28 -3.03
CA GLY A 210 3.01 10.90 -1.73
C GLY A 210 3.86 12.16 -1.49
N PRO A 211 5.19 12.02 -1.37
CA PRO A 211 6.06 13.17 -1.14
C PRO A 211 6.05 14.20 -2.29
N ARG A 212 5.85 13.79 -3.56
CA ARG A 212 5.62 14.76 -4.65
C ARG A 212 4.39 15.63 -4.40
N MET A 213 3.27 15.04 -3.97
CA MET A 213 2.06 15.80 -3.61
C MET A 213 2.31 16.77 -2.46
N THR A 214 3.10 16.39 -1.44
CA THR A 214 3.41 17.30 -0.32
C THR A 214 4.20 18.54 -0.74
N ARG A 215 4.89 18.47 -1.88
CA ARG A 215 5.63 19.60 -2.48
C ARG A 215 4.83 20.34 -3.56
N GLY A 216 3.55 20.01 -3.75
CA GLY A 216 2.73 20.58 -4.83
C GLY A 216 3.14 20.13 -6.24
N GLN A 217 3.97 19.09 -6.37
CA GLN A 217 4.44 18.60 -7.66
C GLN A 217 3.41 17.70 -8.34
N SER A 218 3.40 17.71 -9.67
CA SER A 218 2.56 16.80 -10.47
C SER A 218 2.95 15.33 -10.23
N VAL A 219 1.94 14.52 -9.97
CA VAL A 219 2.04 13.05 -9.85
C VAL A 219 1.84 12.36 -11.20
N GLN A 220 1.21 13.03 -12.16
CA GLN A 220 0.92 12.47 -13.48
C GLN A 220 2.20 12.05 -14.20
N GLU A 221 3.23 12.90 -14.18
CA GLU A 221 4.55 12.62 -14.75
C GLU A 221 5.19 11.36 -14.16
N TRP A 222 5.03 11.15 -12.85
CA TRP A 222 5.57 9.96 -12.20
C TRP A 222 4.94 8.70 -12.76
N PHE A 223 3.61 8.70 -12.90
CA PHE A 223 2.88 7.58 -13.51
C PHE A 223 3.25 7.38 -14.97
N ASP A 224 3.39 8.45 -15.75
CA ASP A 224 3.73 8.35 -17.18
C ASP A 224 5.14 7.79 -17.41
N LYS A 225 6.11 8.19 -16.57
CA LYS A 225 7.48 7.63 -16.57
C LYS A 225 7.50 6.16 -16.18
N ASN A 226 6.79 5.79 -15.12
CA ASN A 226 6.77 4.41 -14.59
C ASN A 226 5.81 3.47 -15.34
N ALA A 227 4.99 4.00 -16.25
CA ALA A 227 4.15 3.22 -17.16
C ALA A 227 4.89 2.80 -18.44
N SER A 228 6.04 3.42 -18.73
CA SER A 228 6.81 3.21 -19.94
C SER A 228 7.64 1.91 -19.92
#